data_AF-A0A8H4XD74-F1
#
_entry.id   AF-A0A8H4XD74-F1
#
_cell.length_a   1.000
_cell.length_b   1.000
_cell.length_c   1.000
_cell.angle_alpha   90.00
_cell.angle_beta   90.00
_cell.angle_gamma   90.00
#
_symmetry.space_group_name_H-M   'P 1'
#
loop_
_entity.id
_entity.type
_entity.pdbx_description
1 polymer ?
#
loop_
_entity_poly.entity_id
_entity_poly.type
_entity_poly.pdbx_seq_one_letter_code
_entity_poly.pdbx_strand_id
1 'polypeptide(L)'
;MAQEHRLTKLSLHEQGKEMVLGKDRPKDPNGLHYRLAFKPEDWPIIPDPSIFQFENTNNTNNTKPSKKPKTPELALPTVSECAAHLEFLETLYMLRQKILVSIGLDEVFQTNPVRETKTGVQGDTKTLKDEGLWERRQAKWPKYVEFAVVRFLAWREELNQSNNPEITNDNLPPLDVLMVWHSFLLNPKLFHDNCSEEAIFSIKFPWKHIHEVINNAEWDFRLKPAAAANWEETTLVSSDLFKKMVLWGSPSSDKHCKIERIGLNNSFAQCKISEASYREYSKLFERFDSKLAEQLRDAVIRQASFVDKMNSYMWIRSPALEGTIQRGIKRYLNFCKMLKMLKSTVVPTLDIDLVWHTHQCTARHYGPAMKVLAGKFVNHDDTIEKPMLGDSFGETRRFYRVYFGQEYRACGCWDCQALLSELEKTVERGDEDVDVDMDKIAAKVKDDVFYHRAVEWARRHKMSLPVRRN
;
A
#
# COMPACT_ATOMS: atom_id res chain seq x y z
N MET A 1 -17.89 6.72 -15.70
CA MET A 1 -18.08 5.59 -16.64
C MET A 1 -16.70 5.15 -17.10
N ALA A 2 -16.37 3.86 -17.09
CA ALA A 2 -15.14 3.39 -17.72
C ALA A 2 -15.33 3.49 -19.22
N GLN A 3 -14.35 4.05 -19.95
CA GLN A 3 -14.39 3.98 -21.40
C GLN A 3 -14.20 2.53 -21.84
N GLU A 4 -14.99 2.08 -22.81
CA GLU A 4 -14.89 0.75 -23.40
C GLU A 4 -14.16 0.82 -24.74
N HIS A 5 -13.41 -0.22 -25.05
CA HIS A 5 -12.79 -0.33 -26.36
C HIS A 5 -13.84 -0.77 -27.39
N ARG A 6 -13.94 0.01 -28.46
CA ARG A 6 -14.99 -0.10 -29.49
C ARG A 6 -15.10 -1.49 -30.12
N LEU A 7 -13.99 -2.24 -30.21
CA LEU A 7 -13.94 -3.54 -30.90
C LEU A 7 -14.13 -4.76 -29.97
N THR A 8 -13.74 -4.67 -28.70
CA THR A 8 -13.75 -5.84 -27.80
C THR A 8 -14.82 -5.74 -26.71
N LYS A 9 -15.49 -4.58 -26.57
CA LYS A 9 -16.43 -4.26 -25.48
C LYS A 9 -15.84 -4.47 -24.06
N LEU A 10 -14.52 -4.60 -23.94
CA LEU A 10 -13.82 -4.61 -22.65
C LEU A 10 -13.59 -3.18 -22.19
N SER A 11 -13.60 -2.96 -20.87
CA SER A 11 -13.16 -1.67 -20.34
C SER A 11 -11.68 -1.43 -20.66
N LEU A 12 -11.28 -0.17 -20.88
CA LEU A 12 -9.85 0.18 -21.06
C LEU A 12 -8.98 -0.31 -19.89
N HIS A 13 -9.57 -0.38 -18.69
CA HIS A 13 -8.92 -0.93 -17.51
C HIS A 13 -8.57 -2.41 -17.65
N GLU A 14 -9.51 -3.24 -18.11
CA GLU A 14 -9.29 -4.67 -18.31
C GLU A 14 -8.27 -4.92 -19.41
N GLN A 15 -8.36 -4.19 -20.54
CA GLN A 15 -7.34 -4.28 -21.58
C GLN A 15 -5.95 -3.91 -21.08
N GLY A 16 -5.85 -2.83 -20.29
CA GLY A 16 -4.59 -2.44 -19.69
C GLY A 16 -4.00 -3.51 -18.78
N LYS A 17 -4.84 -4.22 -18.01
CA LYS A 17 -4.43 -5.36 -17.20
C LYS A 17 -3.95 -6.52 -18.05
N GLU A 18 -4.67 -6.86 -19.11
CA GLU A 18 -4.27 -7.93 -20.04
C GLU A 18 -2.94 -7.60 -20.73
N MET A 19 -2.71 -6.34 -21.10
CA MET A 19 -1.41 -5.92 -21.67
C MET A 19 -0.26 -6.13 -20.69
N VAL A 20 -0.44 -5.84 -19.40
CA VAL A 20 0.62 -5.96 -18.39
C VAL A 20 0.83 -7.41 -17.92
N LEU A 21 -0.23 -8.23 -17.92
CA LEU A 21 -0.21 -9.63 -17.47
C LEU A 21 -0.08 -10.65 -18.59
N GLY A 22 -0.18 -10.21 -19.85
CA GLY A 22 -0.13 -11.07 -21.04
C GLY A 22 1.23 -11.73 -21.23
N LYS A 23 1.26 -12.80 -22.03
CA LYS A 23 2.48 -13.56 -22.32
C LYS A 23 3.45 -12.83 -23.22
N ASP A 24 2.93 -11.99 -24.12
CA ASP A 24 3.70 -11.30 -25.14
C ASP A 24 3.99 -9.86 -24.72
N ARG A 25 5.18 -9.37 -25.09
CA ARG A 25 5.57 -7.98 -24.83
C ARG A 25 4.61 -7.02 -25.54
N PRO A 26 4.04 -6.01 -24.83
CA PRO A 26 3.25 -4.97 -25.46
C PRO A 26 4.00 -4.23 -26.57
N LYS A 27 3.32 -4.03 -27.69
CA LYS A 27 3.81 -3.22 -28.81
C LYS A 27 3.37 -1.76 -28.65
N ASP A 28 3.93 -0.86 -29.44
CA ASP A 28 3.49 0.52 -29.51
C ASP A 28 2.08 0.64 -30.14
N PRO A 29 1.44 1.83 -30.10
CA PRO A 29 0.13 2.03 -30.70
C PRO A 29 0.03 1.72 -32.20
N ASN A 30 1.15 1.67 -32.92
CA ASN A 30 1.26 1.36 -34.36
C ASN A 30 1.59 -0.12 -34.62
N GLY A 31 1.67 -0.95 -33.57
CA GLY A 31 1.97 -2.37 -33.68
C GLY A 31 3.46 -2.69 -33.90
N LEU A 32 4.36 -1.75 -33.66
CA LEU A 32 5.81 -1.96 -33.74
C LEU A 32 6.41 -2.25 -32.36
N HIS A 33 7.54 -2.95 -32.33
CA HIS A 33 8.26 -3.19 -31.08
C HIS A 33 8.99 -1.92 -30.60
N TYR A 34 9.01 -1.72 -29.29
CA TYR A 34 9.87 -0.73 -28.67
C TYR A 34 11.34 -1.11 -28.81
N ARG A 35 12.22 -0.11 -28.97
CA ARG A 35 13.66 -0.31 -28.77
C ARG A 35 13.90 -0.66 -27.31
N LEU A 36 14.94 -1.44 -27.04
CA LEU A 36 15.26 -1.90 -25.69
C LEU A 36 16.46 -1.15 -25.15
N ALA A 37 16.42 -0.90 -23.84
CA ALA A 37 17.53 -0.31 -23.13
C ALA A 37 18.69 -1.30 -23.11
N PHE A 38 19.85 -0.85 -23.56
CA PHE A 38 21.06 -1.68 -23.60
C PHE A 38 21.88 -1.52 -22.32
N LYS A 39 21.80 -0.35 -21.67
CA LYS A 39 22.54 -0.04 -20.45
C LYS A 39 21.61 0.50 -19.35
N PRO A 40 22.02 0.44 -18.07
CA PRO A 40 21.23 0.96 -16.96
C PRO A 40 20.87 2.44 -17.08
N GLU A 41 21.73 3.26 -17.72
CA GLU A 41 21.48 4.69 -17.90
C GLU A 41 20.32 4.97 -18.87
N ASP A 42 20.01 4.00 -19.74
CA ASP A 42 18.89 4.07 -20.68
C ASP A 42 17.55 3.62 -20.03
N TRP A 43 17.59 3.16 -18.77
CA TRP A 43 16.40 2.64 -18.11
C TRP A 43 15.42 3.77 -17.81
N PRO A 44 14.13 3.62 -18.14
CA PRO A 44 13.14 4.62 -17.77
C PRO A 44 12.99 4.72 -16.26
N ILE A 45 13.04 5.95 -15.77
CA ILE A 45 12.77 6.27 -14.37
C ILE A 45 11.27 6.54 -14.24
N ILE A 46 10.54 5.55 -13.73
CA ILE A 46 9.09 5.63 -13.50
C ILE A 46 8.79 5.11 -12.09
N PRO A 47 8.20 5.93 -11.21
CA PRO A 47 7.69 7.28 -11.46
C PRO A 47 8.80 8.34 -11.57
N ASP A 48 8.44 9.55 -12.00
CA ASP A 48 9.34 10.70 -12.04
C ASP A 48 9.86 11.04 -10.62
N PRO A 49 11.18 11.13 -10.38
CA PRO A 49 11.72 11.41 -9.05
C PRO A 49 11.25 12.72 -8.42
N SER A 50 10.86 13.71 -9.24
CA SER A 50 10.35 15.00 -8.76
C SER A 50 9.10 14.87 -7.91
N ILE A 51 8.33 13.79 -8.06
CA ILE A 51 7.14 13.56 -7.24
C ILE A 51 7.48 13.30 -5.76
N PHE A 52 8.70 12.85 -5.45
CA PHE A 52 9.14 12.53 -4.08
C PHE A 52 9.94 13.67 -3.44
N GLN A 53 9.63 14.91 -3.79
CA GLN A 53 10.18 16.09 -3.12
C GLN A 53 9.43 16.38 -1.82
N PHE A 54 9.80 15.67 -0.76
CA PHE A 54 9.29 15.96 0.59
C PHE A 54 9.76 17.34 1.03
N GLU A 55 8.84 18.28 1.22
CA GLU A 55 9.17 19.58 1.80
C GLU A 55 9.82 19.39 3.17
N ASN A 56 11.01 19.96 3.36
CA ASN A 56 11.65 19.97 4.67
C ASN A 56 10.79 20.85 5.60
N THR A 57 10.06 20.25 6.54
CA THR A 57 9.38 20.96 7.63
C THR A 57 10.34 21.64 8.62
N ASN A 58 11.63 21.76 8.28
CA ASN A 58 12.64 22.45 9.06
C ASN A 58 12.83 23.88 8.54
N ASN A 59 11.94 24.80 8.94
CA ASN A 59 12.16 26.24 9.21
C ASN A 59 10.94 27.11 8.90
N THR A 60 9.97 27.14 9.82
CA THR A 60 9.14 28.33 10.05
C THR A 60 9.42 28.93 11.44
N ASN A 61 10.71 28.98 11.83
CA ASN A 61 11.17 29.68 13.04
C ASN A 61 11.89 31.01 12.71
N ASN A 62 11.45 31.74 11.68
CA ASN A 62 11.91 33.12 11.46
C ASN A 62 10.82 34.04 10.88
N THR A 63 9.60 33.95 11.40
CA THR A 63 8.65 35.07 11.32
C THR A 63 8.25 35.49 12.72
N LYS A 64 8.37 36.80 12.97
CA LYS A 64 8.03 37.48 14.23
C LYS A 64 6.69 36.96 14.79
N PRO A 65 6.55 36.84 16.13
CA PRO A 65 5.32 36.31 16.73
C PRO A 65 4.15 37.25 16.43
N SER A 66 3.28 36.85 15.51
CA SER A 66 1.99 37.50 15.30
C SER A 66 1.05 37.05 16.43
N LYS A 67 0.50 38.02 17.17
CA LYS A 67 -0.47 37.84 18.27
C LYS A 67 -1.87 37.45 17.75
N LYS A 68 -1.97 36.44 16.89
CA LYS A 68 -3.25 35.80 16.53
C LYS A 68 -3.12 34.30 16.81
N PRO A 69 -4.13 33.64 17.40
CA PRO A 69 -4.11 32.20 17.54
C PRO A 69 -3.90 31.59 16.14
N LYS A 70 -2.77 30.91 15.93
CA LYS A 70 -2.46 30.25 14.67
C LYS A 70 -3.63 29.32 14.36
N THR A 71 -4.23 29.46 13.18
CA THR A 71 -5.15 28.45 12.63
C THR A 71 -4.51 27.07 12.80
N PRO A 72 -5.25 26.04 13.24
CA PRO A 72 -4.70 24.69 13.35
C PRO A 72 -3.99 24.30 12.04
N GLU A 73 -2.75 23.83 12.14
CA GLU A 73 -2.03 23.27 10.99
C GLU A 73 -2.82 22.04 10.54
N LEU A 74 -3.45 22.14 9.37
CA LEU A 74 -4.33 21.07 8.86
C LEU A 74 -3.55 19.82 8.47
N ALA A 75 -2.21 19.92 8.32
CA ALA A 75 -1.32 18.84 7.91
C ALA A 75 -1.91 17.98 6.78
N LEU A 76 -2.47 18.65 5.76
CA LEU A 76 -3.04 17.97 4.61
C LEU A 76 -1.94 17.17 3.89
N PRO A 77 -2.24 15.95 3.42
CA PRO A 77 -1.28 15.15 2.68
C PRO A 77 -0.74 15.88 1.46
N THR A 78 0.58 15.82 1.30
CA THR A 78 1.26 16.28 0.09
C THR A 78 1.20 15.23 -1.01
N VAL A 79 1.52 15.64 -2.25
CA VAL A 79 1.63 14.71 -3.37
C VAL A 79 2.71 13.64 -3.10
N SER A 80 3.85 14.05 -2.53
CA SER A 80 4.96 13.16 -2.21
C SER A 80 4.61 12.12 -1.15
N GLU A 81 3.87 12.51 -0.10
CA GLU A 81 3.40 11.57 0.93
C GLU A 81 2.42 10.55 0.35
N CYS A 82 1.47 10.98 -0.48
CA CYS A 82 0.55 10.05 -1.15
C CYS A 82 1.26 9.13 -2.16
N ALA A 83 2.29 9.62 -2.87
CA ALA A 83 3.09 8.82 -3.77
C ALA A 83 3.92 7.76 -3.00
N ALA A 84 4.58 8.16 -1.92
CA ALA A 84 5.32 7.25 -1.04
C ALA A 84 4.40 6.22 -0.38
N HIS A 85 3.17 6.62 -0.03
CA HIS A 85 2.16 5.71 0.47
C HIS A 85 1.79 4.66 -0.58
N LEU A 86 1.65 5.02 -1.86
CA LEU A 86 1.47 4.04 -2.92
C LEU A 86 2.65 3.05 -3.03
N GLU A 87 3.90 3.51 -2.96
CA GLU A 87 5.07 2.61 -2.96
C GLU A 87 5.08 1.67 -1.77
N PHE A 88 4.70 2.17 -0.60
CA PHE A 88 4.58 1.38 0.61
C PHE A 88 3.52 0.28 0.45
N LEU A 89 2.34 0.61 -0.09
CA LEU A 89 1.27 -0.37 -0.34
C LEU A 89 1.69 -1.44 -1.36
N GLU A 90 2.42 -1.08 -2.42
CA GLU A 90 2.98 -2.06 -3.36
C GLU A 90 3.99 -2.99 -2.69
N THR A 91 4.82 -2.45 -1.81
CA THR A 91 5.80 -3.22 -1.03
C THR A 91 5.09 -4.21 -0.10
N LEU A 92 4.00 -3.79 0.57
CA LEU A 92 3.16 -4.68 1.38
C LEU A 92 2.46 -5.76 0.55
N TYR A 93 1.97 -5.40 -0.65
CA TYR A 93 1.41 -6.37 -1.59
C TYR A 93 2.44 -7.45 -1.93
N MET A 94 3.66 -7.04 -2.32
CA MET A 94 4.73 -7.96 -2.69
C MET A 94 5.21 -8.82 -1.53
N LEU A 95 5.33 -8.26 -0.32
CA LEU A 95 5.62 -9.03 0.90
C LEU A 95 4.58 -10.13 1.12
N ARG A 96 3.28 -9.78 1.05
CA ARG A 96 2.20 -10.76 1.22
C ARG A 96 2.24 -11.84 0.13
N GLN A 97 2.44 -11.47 -1.14
CA GLN A 97 2.57 -12.47 -2.21
C GLN A 97 3.77 -13.39 -1.96
N LYS A 98 4.93 -12.83 -1.60
CA LYS A 98 6.15 -13.57 -1.26
C LYS A 98 5.92 -14.57 -0.14
N ILE A 99 5.19 -14.19 0.91
CA ILE A 99 4.78 -15.08 2.00
C ILE A 99 3.88 -16.21 1.49
N LEU A 100 2.81 -15.87 0.77
CA LEU A 100 1.82 -16.83 0.30
C LEU A 100 2.45 -17.89 -0.61
N VAL A 101 3.29 -17.49 -1.57
CA VAL A 101 3.90 -18.41 -2.55
C VAL A 101 5.19 -19.08 -2.08
N SER A 102 5.75 -18.68 -0.94
CA SER A 102 7.02 -19.23 -0.42
C SER A 102 6.93 -20.72 -0.10
N ILE A 103 7.80 -21.51 -0.74
CA ILE A 103 7.92 -22.95 -0.49
C ILE A 103 8.56 -23.21 0.88
N GLY A 104 9.54 -22.42 1.31
CA GLY A 104 10.15 -22.57 2.64
C GLY A 104 9.14 -22.35 3.77
N LEU A 105 8.15 -21.47 3.56
CA LEU A 105 7.06 -21.30 4.51
C LEU A 105 5.96 -22.37 4.38
N ASP A 106 5.88 -23.12 3.26
CA ASP A 106 4.98 -24.27 3.18
C ASP A 106 5.37 -25.36 4.18
N GLU A 107 6.68 -25.57 4.37
CA GLU A 107 7.20 -26.53 5.32
C GLU A 107 6.88 -26.13 6.77
N VAL A 108 7.18 -24.88 7.11
CA VAL A 108 6.91 -24.30 8.43
C VAL A 108 5.42 -24.44 8.76
N PHE A 109 4.56 -23.81 7.94
CA PHE A 109 3.11 -23.72 8.19
C PHE A 109 2.29 -24.94 7.72
N GLN A 110 2.95 -26.01 7.28
CA GLN A 110 2.30 -27.25 6.80
C GLN A 110 1.30 -27.01 5.66
N THR A 111 1.59 -26.06 4.77
CA THR A 111 0.78 -25.76 3.59
C THR A 111 1.35 -26.36 2.30
N ASN A 112 2.11 -27.45 2.43
CA ASN A 112 2.74 -28.15 1.31
C ASN A 112 1.72 -28.57 0.23
N PRO A 113 2.14 -28.60 -1.04
CA PRO A 113 1.31 -29.15 -2.11
C PRO A 113 1.06 -30.64 -1.91
N VAL A 114 -0.20 -31.04 -1.99
CA VAL A 114 -0.65 -32.43 -2.01
C VAL A 114 -0.61 -32.89 -3.46
N ARG A 115 0.37 -33.72 -3.79
CA ARG A 115 0.57 -34.22 -5.16
C ARG A 115 -0.09 -35.59 -5.29
N GLU A 116 -1.19 -35.65 -6.03
CA GLU A 116 -1.79 -36.92 -6.45
C GLU A 116 -1.24 -37.35 -7.80
N THR A 117 -0.88 -38.62 -7.90
CA THR A 117 -0.36 -39.21 -9.14
C THR A 117 -1.35 -40.26 -9.64
N LYS A 118 -1.80 -40.14 -10.89
CA LYS A 118 -2.72 -41.10 -11.52
C LYS A 118 -2.08 -41.68 -12.77
N THR A 119 -2.20 -43.00 -12.94
CA THR A 119 -1.77 -43.71 -14.14
C THR A 119 -2.97 -43.93 -15.06
N GLY A 120 -2.88 -43.42 -16.28
CA GLY A 120 -3.89 -43.58 -17.32
C GLY A 120 -3.91 -44.99 -17.90
N VAL A 121 -4.95 -45.29 -18.67
CA VAL A 121 -5.18 -46.60 -19.30
C VAL A 121 -4.04 -47.00 -20.26
N GLN A 122 -3.31 -46.02 -20.81
CA GLN A 122 -2.16 -46.22 -21.70
C GLN A 122 -0.83 -46.42 -20.94
N GLY A 123 -0.85 -46.46 -19.60
CA GLY A 123 0.35 -46.57 -18.75
C GLY A 123 1.00 -45.23 -18.40
N ASP A 124 0.53 -44.12 -18.95
CA ASP A 124 1.06 -42.79 -18.67
C ASP A 124 0.70 -42.30 -17.27
N THR A 125 1.72 -41.97 -16.48
CA THR A 125 1.55 -41.41 -15.14
C THR A 125 1.58 -39.87 -15.18
N LYS A 126 0.53 -39.22 -14.63
CA LYS A 126 0.45 -37.75 -14.51
C LYS A 126 0.24 -37.34 -13.06
N THR A 127 0.97 -36.29 -12.63
CA THR A 127 0.72 -35.61 -11.36
C THR A 127 -0.35 -34.55 -11.56
N LEU A 128 -1.40 -34.61 -10.75
CA LEU A 128 -2.51 -33.67 -10.79
C LEU A 128 -2.13 -32.35 -10.13
N LYS A 129 -2.72 -31.27 -10.63
CA LYS A 129 -2.65 -29.95 -9.98
C LYS A 129 -3.44 -30.01 -8.68
N ASP A 130 -2.85 -29.46 -7.64
CA ASP A 130 -3.48 -29.30 -6.35
C ASP A 130 -4.37 -28.05 -6.36
N GLU A 131 -5.66 -28.24 -6.64
CA GLU A 131 -6.61 -27.15 -6.75
C GLU A 131 -6.83 -26.42 -5.41
N GLY A 132 -6.56 -27.05 -4.27
CA GLY A 132 -6.73 -26.43 -2.93
C GLY A 132 -5.46 -25.78 -2.38
N LEU A 133 -4.35 -25.76 -3.13
CA LEU A 133 -3.07 -25.24 -2.66
C LEU A 133 -3.15 -23.75 -2.30
N TRP A 134 -3.86 -22.96 -3.13
CA TRP A 134 -3.95 -21.52 -2.94
C TRP A 134 -4.70 -21.17 -1.65
N GLU A 135 -5.82 -21.83 -1.39
CA GLU A 135 -6.65 -21.67 -0.21
C GLU A 135 -5.86 -22.06 1.05
N ARG A 136 -5.13 -23.18 1.02
CA ARG A 136 -4.28 -23.58 2.16
C ARG A 136 -3.17 -22.56 2.43
N ARG A 137 -2.52 -22.03 1.38
CA ARG A 137 -1.47 -21.02 1.52
C ARG A 137 -1.97 -19.69 2.10
N GLN A 138 -3.28 -19.37 2.02
CA GLN A 138 -3.84 -18.17 2.67
C GLN A 138 -3.61 -18.16 4.19
N ALA A 139 -3.50 -19.33 4.82
CA ALA A 139 -3.26 -19.44 6.26
C ALA A 139 -1.92 -18.84 6.74
N LYS A 140 -0.94 -18.68 5.83
CA LYS A 140 0.38 -18.11 6.18
C LYS A 140 0.30 -16.64 6.59
N TRP A 141 -0.59 -15.87 5.96
CA TRP A 141 -0.62 -14.42 6.15
C TRP A 141 -1.04 -14.00 7.57
N PRO A 142 -2.16 -14.48 8.14
CA PRO A 142 -2.53 -14.16 9.52
C PRO A 142 -1.44 -14.53 10.52
N LYS A 143 -0.76 -15.68 10.29
CA LYS A 143 0.35 -16.09 11.14
C LYS A 143 1.53 -15.15 11.05
N TYR A 144 1.97 -14.77 9.86
CA TYR A 144 3.02 -13.76 9.71
C TYR A 144 2.67 -12.45 10.45
N VAL A 145 1.42 -12.00 10.37
CA VAL A 145 0.94 -10.78 11.02
C VAL A 145 0.99 -10.87 12.55
N GLU A 146 0.69 -12.02 13.17
CA GLU A 146 0.81 -12.21 14.62
C GLU A 146 2.22 -11.86 15.14
N PHE A 147 3.26 -12.26 14.39
CA PHE A 147 4.66 -11.93 14.71
C PHE A 147 4.97 -10.46 14.54
N ALA A 148 4.50 -9.88 13.44
CA ALA A 148 4.68 -8.46 13.17
C ALA A 148 4.07 -7.61 14.30
N VAL A 149 2.92 -8.02 14.83
CA VAL A 149 2.23 -7.31 15.93
C VAL A 149 3.05 -7.33 17.21
N VAL A 150 3.53 -8.50 17.66
CA VAL A 150 4.32 -8.56 18.90
C VAL A 150 5.68 -7.86 18.76
N ARG A 151 6.27 -7.85 17.55
CA ARG A 151 7.47 -7.07 17.22
C ARG A 151 7.19 -5.56 17.28
N PHE A 152 6.05 -5.11 16.76
CA PHE A 152 5.63 -3.72 16.84
C PHE A 152 5.39 -3.27 18.29
N LEU A 153 4.72 -4.09 19.10
CA LEU A 153 4.45 -3.76 20.51
C LEU A 153 5.75 -3.67 21.32
N ALA A 154 6.71 -4.58 21.07
CA ALA A 154 8.05 -4.49 21.66
C ALA A 154 8.77 -3.21 21.25
N TRP A 155 8.81 -2.90 19.95
CA TRP A 155 9.44 -1.68 19.43
C TRP A 155 8.80 -0.40 20.00
N ARG A 156 7.47 -0.38 20.15
CA ARG A 156 6.74 0.74 20.75
C ARG A 156 7.16 0.98 22.20
N GLU A 157 7.33 -0.07 23.01
CA GLU A 157 7.80 0.08 24.39
C GLU A 157 9.23 0.64 24.46
N GLU A 158 10.12 0.21 23.56
CA GLU A 158 11.49 0.75 23.46
C GLU A 158 11.49 2.21 23.02
N LEU A 159 10.64 2.56 22.05
CA LEU A 159 10.50 3.95 21.59
C LEU A 159 10.04 4.88 22.72
N ASN A 160 9.16 4.41 23.60
CA ASN A 160 8.68 5.17 24.77
C ASN A 160 9.73 5.34 25.87
N GLN A 161 10.74 4.47 25.91
CA GLN A 161 11.88 4.57 26.82
C GLN A 161 13.01 5.44 26.25
N SER A 162 12.99 5.72 24.95
CA SER A 162 14.03 6.52 24.29
C SER A 162 14.01 7.99 24.73
N ASN A 163 15.19 8.54 25.00
CA ASN A 163 15.37 9.97 25.27
C ASN A 163 15.16 10.85 24.02
N ASN A 164 15.28 10.26 22.83
CA ASN A 164 15.01 10.94 21.56
C ASN A 164 14.18 10.01 20.65
N PRO A 165 12.84 10.14 20.64
CA PRO A 165 11.96 9.25 19.88
C PRO A 165 11.88 9.61 18.39
N GLU A 166 12.82 10.36 17.83
CA GLU A 166 12.84 10.69 16.41
C GLU A 166 13.12 9.45 15.54
N ILE A 167 12.36 9.30 14.45
CA ILE A 167 12.60 8.25 13.44
C ILE A 167 13.43 8.82 12.31
N THR A 168 14.62 8.25 12.15
CA THR A 168 15.63 8.58 11.14
C THR A 168 15.89 7.35 10.27
N ASN A 169 16.75 7.51 9.27
CA ASN A 169 17.23 6.40 8.46
C ASN A 169 18.03 5.34 9.22
N ASP A 170 18.59 5.68 10.38
CA ASP A 170 19.49 4.81 11.15
C ASP A 170 18.74 4.05 12.26
N ASN A 171 17.45 4.33 12.47
CA ASN A 171 16.60 3.61 13.42
C ASN A 171 15.20 3.29 12.85
N LEU A 172 15.02 3.41 11.53
CA LEU A 172 13.78 3.04 10.85
C LEU A 172 13.43 1.56 11.14
N PRO A 173 12.23 1.25 11.64
CA PRO A 173 11.88 -0.13 11.95
C PRO A 173 11.64 -0.96 10.68
N PRO A 174 11.73 -2.30 10.77
CA PRO A 174 11.43 -3.23 9.69
C PRO A 174 10.03 -3.04 9.06
N LEU A 175 9.89 -3.50 7.81
CA LEU A 175 8.65 -3.38 7.03
C LEU A 175 7.43 -3.96 7.75
N ASP A 176 7.57 -5.09 8.43
CA ASP A 176 6.48 -5.73 9.16
C ASP A 176 5.98 -4.89 10.34
N VAL A 177 6.88 -4.15 10.99
CA VAL A 177 6.56 -3.24 12.09
C VAL A 177 5.91 -1.96 11.57
N LEU A 178 6.44 -1.40 10.46
CA LEU A 178 5.83 -0.27 9.76
C LEU A 178 4.41 -0.59 9.27
N MET A 179 4.17 -1.82 8.80
CA MET A 179 2.85 -2.29 8.38
C MET A 179 1.83 -2.27 9.53
N VAL A 180 2.23 -2.76 10.71
CA VAL A 180 1.37 -2.74 11.90
C VAL A 180 1.13 -1.30 12.37
N TRP A 181 2.17 -0.48 12.42
CA TRP A 181 2.05 0.94 12.80
C TRP A 181 1.10 1.69 11.86
N HIS A 182 1.29 1.55 10.55
CA HIS A 182 0.41 2.11 9.53
C HIS A 182 -1.04 1.67 9.74
N SER A 183 -1.29 0.37 9.85
CA SER A 183 -2.65 -0.15 10.07
C SER A 183 -3.28 0.33 11.37
N PHE A 184 -2.48 0.59 12.40
CA PHE A 184 -2.94 1.15 13.67
C PHE A 184 -3.34 2.64 13.53
N LEU A 185 -2.55 3.44 12.81
CA LEU A 185 -2.88 4.83 12.47
C LEU A 185 -4.20 4.94 11.69
N LEU A 186 -4.52 3.91 10.89
CA LEU A 186 -5.78 3.83 10.15
C LEU A 186 -7.01 3.49 11.01
N ASN A 187 -6.83 3.37 12.33
CA ASN A 187 -7.92 3.41 13.31
C ASN A 187 -7.68 4.57 14.29
N PRO A 188 -7.96 5.83 13.89
CA PRO A 188 -7.56 7.01 14.65
C PRO A 188 -8.08 7.04 16.09
N LYS A 189 -9.28 6.50 16.35
CA LYS A 189 -9.81 6.38 17.70
C LYS A 189 -9.02 5.38 18.53
N LEU A 190 -8.80 4.16 18.03
CA LEU A 190 -8.04 3.14 18.75
C LEU A 190 -6.60 3.63 19.01
N PHE A 191 -5.97 4.26 18.02
CA PHE A 191 -4.62 4.81 18.15
C PHE A 191 -4.55 5.91 19.21
N HIS A 192 -5.50 6.86 19.20
CA HIS A 192 -5.56 7.90 20.22
C HIS A 192 -5.78 7.32 21.63
N ASP A 193 -6.74 6.40 21.79
CA ASP A 193 -7.09 5.82 23.08
C ASP A 193 -5.93 5.03 23.71
N ASN A 194 -4.98 4.55 22.92
CA ASN A 194 -3.84 3.77 23.38
C ASN A 194 -2.52 4.54 23.41
N CYS A 195 -2.31 5.53 22.53
CA CYS A 195 -0.99 6.13 22.29
C CYS A 195 -0.94 7.64 22.53
N SER A 196 -2.04 8.31 22.88
CA SER A 196 -2.10 9.79 22.97
C SER A 196 -1.05 10.43 23.88
N GLU A 197 -0.65 9.73 24.95
CA GLU A 197 0.37 10.16 25.90
C GLU A 197 1.79 9.66 25.55
N GLU A 198 1.94 8.95 24.43
CA GLU A 198 3.20 8.34 24.00
C GLU A 198 3.89 9.14 22.90
N ALA A 199 5.19 8.95 22.79
CA ALA A 199 6.00 9.65 21.79
C ALA A 199 5.51 9.40 20.36
N ILE A 200 5.11 8.15 20.07
CA ILE A 200 4.64 7.71 18.75
C ILE A 200 3.44 8.52 18.22
N PHE A 201 2.62 9.10 19.09
CA PHE A 201 1.47 9.91 18.67
C PHE A 201 1.87 11.25 18.05
N SER A 202 3.05 11.77 18.43
CA SER A 202 3.58 13.02 17.89
C SER A 202 4.47 12.84 16.66
N ILE A 203 4.86 11.60 16.35
CA ILE A 203 5.71 11.28 15.20
C ILE A 203 4.84 11.19 13.95
N LYS A 204 5.21 11.92 12.89
CA LYS A 204 4.62 11.72 11.56
C LYS A 204 5.11 10.39 10.98
N PHE A 205 4.25 9.65 10.30
CA PHE A 205 4.69 8.42 9.63
C PHE A 205 5.84 8.74 8.64
N PRO A 206 6.96 7.99 8.66
CA PRO A 206 8.22 8.45 8.08
C PRO A 206 8.31 8.21 6.56
N TRP A 207 7.37 8.79 5.79
CA TRP A 207 7.24 8.58 4.34
C TRP A 207 8.53 8.79 3.56
N LYS A 208 9.30 9.82 3.91
CA LYS A 208 10.60 10.11 3.28
C LYS A 208 11.60 8.96 3.49
N HIS A 209 11.80 8.54 4.72
CA HIS A 209 12.73 7.45 5.04
C HIS A 209 12.28 6.12 4.45
N ILE A 210 10.96 5.88 4.39
CA ILE A 210 10.37 4.70 3.73
C ILE A 210 10.66 4.70 2.23
N HIS A 211 10.43 5.82 1.54
CA HIS A 211 10.75 5.98 0.13
C HIS A 211 12.24 5.69 -0.15
N GLU A 212 13.14 6.24 0.67
CA GLU A 212 14.60 6.09 0.50
C GLU A 212 15.12 4.65 0.62
N VAL A 213 14.37 3.75 1.27
CA VAL A 213 14.76 2.34 1.47
C VAL A 213 13.99 1.34 0.59
N ILE A 214 13.01 1.81 -0.18
CA ILE A 214 12.27 0.98 -1.14
C ILE A 214 13.00 0.96 -2.47
N ASN A 215 13.35 -0.24 -2.94
CA ASN A 215 13.76 -0.43 -4.32
C ASN A 215 12.53 -0.41 -5.22
N ASN A 216 12.33 0.72 -5.91
CA ASN A 216 11.20 0.94 -6.80
C ASN A 216 11.11 -0.07 -7.96
N ALA A 217 12.20 -0.73 -8.39
CA ALA A 217 12.15 -1.70 -9.48
C ALA A 217 11.54 -3.06 -9.06
N GLU A 218 11.85 -3.53 -7.85
CA GLU A 218 11.41 -4.83 -7.33
C GLU A 218 10.37 -4.73 -6.21
N TRP A 219 10.06 -3.52 -5.76
CA TRP A 219 9.27 -3.24 -4.55
C TRP A 219 9.84 -3.96 -3.31
N ASP A 220 11.17 -4.00 -3.23
CA ASP A 220 11.90 -4.64 -2.15
C ASP A 220 12.31 -3.60 -1.11
N PHE A 221 11.93 -3.81 0.15
CA PHE A 221 12.25 -2.91 1.25
C PHE A 221 13.55 -3.37 1.91
N ARG A 222 14.58 -2.51 1.91
CA ARG A 222 15.89 -2.84 2.50
C ARG A 222 16.33 -1.78 3.50
N LEU A 223 16.26 -2.12 4.78
CA LEU A 223 16.84 -1.29 5.83
C LEU A 223 18.32 -1.01 5.53
N LYS A 224 18.76 0.21 5.86
CA LYS A 224 20.18 0.53 5.87
C LYS A 224 20.87 -0.33 6.95
N PRO A 225 22.16 -0.69 6.76
CA PRO A 225 22.88 -1.53 7.72
C PRO A 225 22.84 -1.00 9.16
N ALA A 226 22.88 0.32 9.35
CA ALA A 226 22.76 0.96 10.66
C ALA A 226 21.40 0.69 11.33
N ALA A 227 20.29 0.88 10.61
CA ALA A 227 18.94 0.58 11.12
C ALA A 227 18.73 -0.90 11.42
N ALA A 228 19.24 -1.79 10.56
CA ALA A 228 19.19 -3.22 10.81
C ALA A 228 19.98 -3.60 12.08
N ALA A 229 21.20 -3.09 12.24
CA ALA A 229 22.02 -3.34 13.43
C ALA A 229 21.36 -2.78 14.70
N ASN A 230 20.88 -1.54 14.66
CA ASN A 230 20.17 -0.92 15.78
C ASN A 230 18.94 -1.73 16.21
N TRP A 231 18.15 -2.22 15.24
CA TRP A 231 17.01 -3.08 15.50
C TRP A 231 17.42 -4.39 16.19
N GLU A 232 18.41 -5.09 15.65
CA GLU A 232 18.84 -6.39 16.15
C GLU A 232 19.50 -6.29 17.54
N GLU A 233 20.23 -5.20 17.80
CA GLU A 233 20.83 -4.91 19.11
C GLU A 233 19.76 -4.61 20.17
N THR A 234 18.76 -3.80 19.83
CA THR A 234 17.73 -3.36 20.79
C THR A 234 16.71 -4.45 21.07
N THR A 235 16.28 -5.19 20.04
CA THR A 235 15.14 -6.13 20.15
C THR A 235 15.56 -7.58 20.32
N LEU A 236 16.84 -7.90 20.08
CA LEU A 236 17.39 -9.27 20.06
C LEU A 236 16.71 -10.21 19.05
N VAL A 237 15.92 -9.68 18.11
CA VAL A 237 15.27 -10.44 17.03
C VAL A 237 15.67 -9.89 15.67
N SER A 238 15.73 -10.76 14.66
CA SER A 238 16.22 -10.37 13.32
C SER A 238 15.41 -9.23 12.69
N SER A 239 16.08 -8.35 11.96
CA SER A 239 15.43 -7.26 11.22
C SER A 239 14.65 -7.73 9.99
N ASP A 240 14.83 -8.98 9.54
CA ASP A 240 14.07 -9.60 8.43
C ASP A 240 13.26 -10.80 8.94
N LEU A 241 12.01 -10.53 9.32
CA LEU A 241 11.09 -11.55 9.83
C LEU A 241 10.85 -12.67 8.81
N PHE A 242 10.65 -12.34 7.53
CA PHE A 242 10.36 -13.35 6.50
C PHE A 242 11.52 -14.33 6.35
N LYS A 243 12.75 -13.81 6.20
CA LYS A 243 13.95 -14.64 6.09
C LYS A 243 14.17 -15.47 7.34
N LYS A 244 13.97 -14.90 8.52
CA LYS A 244 14.06 -15.64 9.80
C LYS A 244 13.04 -16.78 9.86
N MET A 245 11.79 -16.56 9.44
CA MET A 245 10.76 -17.60 9.41
C MET A 245 11.11 -18.75 8.45
N VAL A 246 11.64 -18.44 7.26
CA VAL A 246 12.06 -19.49 6.30
C VAL A 246 13.15 -20.38 6.89
N LEU A 247 14.08 -19.81 7.68
CA LEU A 247 15.14 -20.59 8.33
C LEU A 247 14.61 -21.56 9.39
N TRP A 248 13.41 -21.35 9.94
CA TRP A 248 12.79 -22.27 10.91
C TRP A 248 12.44 -23.63 10.34
N GLY A 249 12.25 -23.74 9.02
CA GLY A 249 12.01 -25.01 8.34
C GLY A 249 13.28 -25.84 8.14
N SER A 250 14.48 -25.28 8.39
CA SER A 250 15.72 -26.03 8.19
C SER A 250 15.84 -27.19 9.20
N PRO A 251 16.27 -28.38 8.77
CA PRO A 251 16.39 -29.55 9.64
C PRO A 251 17.59 -29.41 10.59
N SER A 252 17.44 -28.61 11.65
CA SER A 252 18.29 -28.72 12.84
C SER A 252 17.62 -29.69 13.81
N SER A 253 18.33 -30.74 14.20
CA SER A 253 17.86 -31.73 15.16
C SER A 253 17.54 -31.07 16.50
N ASP A 254 16.27 -30.78 16.78
CA ASP A 254 15.71 -30.77 18.12
C ASP A 254 14.21 -30.45 18.13
N LYS A 255 13.55 -30.99 19.17
CA LYS A 255 12.14 -30.86 19.60
C LYS A 255 11.37 -29.72 18.90
N HIS A 256 10.46 -30.10 17.99
CA HIS A 256 9.53 -29.16 17.37
C HIS A 256 8.40 -28.79 18.35
N CYS A 257 8.18 -27.51 18.58
CA CYS A 257 6.99 -26.96 19.23
C CYS A 257 5.92 -26.60 18.19
N LYS A 258 4.63 -26.64 18.57
CA LYS A 258 3.51 -26.24 17.71
C LYS A 258 3.23 -24.73 17.86
N ILE A 259 3.09 -23.97 16.77
CA ILE A 259 2.63 -22.56 16.83
C ILE A 259 1.26 -22.43 17.50
N GLU A 260 0.38 -23.44 17.40
CA GLU A 260 -0.93 -23.40 18.10
C GLU A 260 -0.81 -23.21 19.62
N ARG A 261 0.37 -23.48 20.22
CA ARG A 261 0.64 -23.20 21.64
C ARG A 261 1.11 -21.77 21.89
N ILE A 262 1.46 -21.01 20.86
CA ILE A 262 2.06 -19.67 20.93
C ILE A 262 1.60 -18.84 19.72
N GLY A 263 0.64 -17.97 19.98
CA GLY A 263 0.04 -17.06 19.01
C GLY A 263 -1.12 -16.36 19.70
N LEU A 264 -1.65 -15.31 19.09
CA LEU A 264 -2.80 -14.61 19.65
C LEU A 264 -4.05 -15.52 19.56
N ASN A 265 -4.61 -15.96 20.70
CA ASN A 265 -5.84 -16.76 20.84
C ASN A 265 -5.92 -18.16 20.16
N ASN A 266 -4.93 -19.05 20.35
CA ASN A 266 -5.00 -20.55 20.21
C ASN A 266 -5.82 -21.19 19.05
N SER A 267 -6.14 -20.47 17.98
CA SER A 267 -7.03 -20.92 16.91
C SER A 267 -6.32 -20.86 15.56
N PHE A 268 -6.48 -21.94 14.79
CA PHE A 268 -6.04 -22.19 13.41
C PHE A 268 -4.60 -22.73 13.16
N ALA A 269 -4.60 -23.75 12.28
CA ALA A 269 -3.54 -24.47 11.55
C ALA A 269 -2.25 -24.89 12.30
N GLN A 270 -2.03 -26.21 12.34
CA GLN A 270 -0.86 -26.83 12.94
C GLN A 270 0.42 -26.46 12.16
N CYS A 271 1.40 -25.88 12.85
CA CYS A 271 2.70 -25.52 12.30
C CYS A 271 3.81 -26.07 13.21
N LYS A 272 4.97 -26.45 12.66
CA LYS A 272 6.11 -26.99 13.42
C LYS A 272 7.27 -26.02 13.37
N ILE A 273 7.74 -25.56 14.53
CA ILE A 273 8.98 -24.76 14.64
C ILE A 273 9.89 -25.40 15.69
N SER A 274 11.20 -25.43 15.46
CA SER A 274 12.18 -25.81 16.50
C SER A 274 12.12 -24.84 17.69
N GLU A 275 12.06 -25.36 18.92
CA GLU A 275 11.98 -24.57 20.15
C GLU A 275 13.14 -23.58 20.32
N ALA A 276 14.34 -23.91 19.83
CA ALA A 276 15.52 -23.04 19.89
C ALA A 276 15.43 -21.85 18.92
N SER A 277 14.86 -22.05 17.73
CA SER A 277 14.83 -21.03 16.66
C SER A 277 13.82 -19.90 16.90
N TYR A 278 12.99 -20.07 17.94
CA TYR A 278 11.79 -19.29 18.20
C TYR A 278 11.73 -18.72 19.63
N ARG A 279 12.65 -19.11 20.51
CA ARG A 279 12.61 -18.81 21.95
C ARG A 279 12.40 -17.33 22.27
N GLU A 280 13.00 -16.44 21.48
CA GLU A 280 12.85 -14.99 21.64
C GLU A 280 11.41 -14.54 21.38
N TYR A 281 10.76 -15.09 20.36
CA TYR A 281 9.37 -14.79 20.04
C TYR A 281 8.40 -15.34 21.07
N SER A 282 8.65 -16.51 21.66
CA SER A 282 7.80 -17.03 22.76
C SER A 282 7.63 -16.00 23.88
N LYS A 283 8.73 -15.37 24.30
CA LYS A 283 8.71 -14.32 25.34
C LYS A 283 7.92 -13.10 24.90
N LEU A 284 8.01 -12.72 23.62
CA LEU A 284 7.23 -11.60 23.07
C LEU A 284 5.72 -11.92 23.09
N PHE A 285 5.33 -13.13 22.69
CA PHE A 285 3.93 -13.55 22.76
C PHE A 285 3.41 -13.59 24.20
N GLU A 286 4.15 -14.21 25.13
CA GLU A 286 3.76 -14.23 26.55
C GLU A 286 3.58 -12.81 27.14
N ARG A 287 4.40 -11.85 26.70
CA ARG A 287 4.36 -10.47 27.18
C ARG A 287 3.24 -9.64 26.55
N PHE A 288 2.97 -9.83 25.26
CA PHE A 288 2.14 -8.94 24.45
C PHE A 288 0.80 -9.55 24.01
N ASP A 289 0.50 -10.80 24.37
CA ASP A 289 -0.81 -11.41 24.15
C ASP A 289 -1.89 -10.62 24.89
N SER A 290 -2.64 -9.85 24.13
CA SER A 290 -3.56 -8.84 24.64
C SER A 290 -4.65 -8.55 23.61
N LYS A 291 -5.77 -8.02 24.10
CA LYS A 291 -6.86 -7.56 23.22
C LYS A 291 -6.38 -6.55 22.18
N LEU A 292 -5.44 -5.66 22.55
CA LEU A 292 -4.86 -4.71 21.60
C LEU A 292 -4.11 -5.44 20.48
N ALA A 293 -3.29 -6.44 20.81
CA ALA A 293 -2.56 -7.22 19.81
C ALA A 293 -3.52 -7.91 18.82
N GLU A 294 -4.64 -8.45 19.29
CA GLU A 294 -5.67 -9.02 18.41
C GLU A 294 -6.26 -7.95 17.47
N GLN A 295 -6.62 -6.79 18.01
CA GLN A 295 -7.17 -5.67 17.22
C GLN A 295 -6.18 -5.19 16.16
N LEU A 296 -4.89 -5.14 16.47
CA LEU A 296 -3.82 -4.77 15.54
C LEU A 296 -3.67 -5.80 14.41
N ARG A 297 -3.66 -7.10 14.75
CA ARG A 297 -3.64 -8.18 13.75
C ARG A 297 -4.82 -8.05 12.79
N ASP A 298 -6.02 -7.91 13.34
CA ASP A 298 -7.24 -7.89 12.54
C ASP A 298 -7.29 -6.64 11.65
N ALA A 299 -6.79 -5.49 12.13
CA ALA A 299 -6.63 -4.28 11.32
C ALA A 299 -5.73 -4.51 10.10
N VAL A 300 -4.55 -5.12 10.28
CA VAL A 300 -3.64 -5.44 9.17
C VAL A 300 -4.31 -6.41 8.18
N ILE A 301 -5.04 -7.41 8.66
CA ILE A 301 -5.75 -8.37 7.81
C ILE A 301 -6.81 -7.68 6.94
N ARG A 302 -7.61 -6.76 7.52
CA ARG A 302 -8.64 -6.03 6.76
C ARG A 302 -8.05 -5.08 5.72
N GLN A 303 -6.93 -4.42 6.05
CA GLN A 303 -6.20 -3.52 5.14
C GLN A 303 -5.71 -4.22 3.86
N ALA A 304 -5.53 -5.55 3.89
CA ALA A 304 -5.07 -6.31 2.74
C ALA A 304 -5.98 -6.14 1.50
N SER A 305 -7.30 -6.00 1.71
CA SER A 305 -8.25 -5.77 0.60
C SER A 305 -8.14 -4.38 -0.03
N PHE A 306 -7.72 -3.37 0.74
CA PHE A 306 -7.42 -2.04 0.23
C PHE A 306 -6.13 -2.07 -0.59
N VAL A 307 -5.08 -2.70 -0.07
CA VAL A 307 -3.80 -2.94 -0.77
C VAL A 307 -4.05 -3.63 -2.13
N ASP A 308 -4.89 -4.68 -2.16
CA ASP A 308 -5.28 -5.36 -3.41
C ASP A 308 -5.93 -4.43 -4.43
N LYS A 309 -6.85 -3.56 -3.99
CA LYS A 309 -7.51 -2.58 -4.86
C LYS A 309 -6.49 -1.59 -5.41
N MET A 310 -5.61 -1.05 -4.57
CA MET A 310 -4.58 -0.09 -4.97
C MET A 310 -3.62 -0.71 -6.00
N ASN A 311 -3.10 -1.90 -5.74
CA ASN A 311 -2.28 -2.67 -6.70
C ASN A 311 -3.03 -2.98 -8.00
N SER A 312 -4.35 -3.21 -7.95
CA SER A 312 -5.12 -3.45 -9.18
C SER A 312 -5.20 -2.23 -10.11
N TYR A 313 -5.01 -1.02 -9.58
CA TYR A 313 -4.94 0.21 -10.35
C TYR A 313 -3.49 0.63 -10.65
N MET A 314 -2.53 0.29 -9.78
CA MET A 314 -1.10 0.55 -9.96
C MET A 314 -0.78 2.00 -10.36
N TRP A 315 -1.43 2.97 -9.69
CA TRP A 315 -1.27 4.39 -9.99
C TRP A 315 0.19 4.87 -9.93
N ILE A 316 1.00 4.28 -9.05
CA ILE A 316 2.43 4.58 -8.92
C ILE A 316 3.25 4.35 -10.19
N ARG A 317 2.73 3.58 -11.15
CA ARG A 317 3.34 3.36 -12.47
C ARG A 317 2.67 4.14 -13.59
N SER A 318 1.58 4.84 -13.29
CA SER A 318 0.79 5.58 -14.27
C SER A 318 1.56 6.80 -14.78
N PRO A 319 1.46 7.15 -16.07
CA PRO A 319 1.94 8.45 -16.58
C PRO A 319 1.18 9.65 -15.97
N ALA A 320 0.05 9.39 -15.31
CA ALA A 320 -0.82 10.40 -14.72
C ALA A 320 -0.74 10.44 -13.18
N LEU A 321 0.30 9.87 -12.59
CA LEU A 321 0.40 9.69 -11.13
C LEU A 321 0.15 10.98 -10.36
N GLU A 322 0.90 12.05 -10.66
CA GLU A 322 0.78 13.33 -9.97
C GLU A 322 -0.63 13.92 -10.10
N GLY A 323 -1.17 14.02 -11.32
CA GLY A 323 -2.52 14.53 -11.55
C GLY A 323 -3.60 13.69 -10.83
N THR A 324 -3.41 12.36 -10.78
CA THR A 324 -4.32 11.45 -10.06
C THR A 324 -4.35 11.78 -8.56
N ILE A 325 -3.18 11.96 -7.95
CA ILE A 325 -3.06 12.31 -6.52
C ILE A 325 -3.62 13.71 -6.26
N GLN A 326 -3.26 14.71 -7.08
CA GLN A 326 -3.76 16.08 -6.92
C GLN A 326 -5.29 16.15 -6.99
N ARG A 327 -5.91 15.43 -7.94
CA ARG A 327 -7.37 15.30 -8.00
C ARG A 327 -7.93 14.59 -6.77
N GLY A 328 -7.27 13.52 -6.30
CA GLY A 328 -7.63 12.84 -5.05
C GLY A 328 -7.64 13.79 -3.84
N ILE A 329 -6.63 14.65 -3.70
CA ILE A 329 -6.54 15.64 -2.61
C ILE A 329 -7.69 16.66 -2.70
N LYS A 330 -7.94 17.21 -3.90
CA LYS A 330 -9.08 18.13 -4.13
C LYS A 330 -10.41 17.46 -3.78
N ARG A 331 -10.61 16.20 -4.20
CA ARG A 331 -11.83 15.41 -3.93
C ARG A 331 -11.96 15.04 -2.46
N TYR A 332 -10.85 14.77 -1.76
CA TYR A 332 -10.84 14.55 -0.31
C TYR A 332 -11.32 15.77 0.47
N LEU A 333 -10.89 16.98 0.10
CA LEU A 333 -11.40 18.21 0.72
C LEU A 333 -12.91 18.38 0.52
N ASN A 334 -13.43 18.04 -0.66
CA ASN A 334 -14.87 18.01 -0.93
C ASN A 334 -15.59 16.93 -0.12
N PHE A 335 -14.99 15.75 0.04
CA PHE A 335 -15.49 14.69 0.91
C PHE A 335 -15.59 15.13 2.38
N CYS A 336 -14.60 15.85 2.92
CA CYS A 336 -14.69 16.42 4.26
C CYS A 336 -15.84 17.43 4.41
N LYS A 337 -16.07 18.28 3.39
CA LYS A 337 -17.24 19.18 3.38
C LYS A 337 -18.55 18.40 3.42
N MET A 338 -18.66 17.29 2.68
CA MET A 338 -19.83 16.42 2.75
C MET A 338 -20.03 15.82 4.13
N LEU A 339 -18.96 15.32 4.77
CA LEU A 339 -19.01 14.80 6.14
C LEU A 339 -19.52 15.82 7.17
N LYS A 340 -19.29 17.12 6.91
CA LYS A 340 -19.80 18.23 7.72
C LYS A 340 -21.28 18.50 7.50
N MET A 341 -21.73 18.40 6.25
CA MET A 341 -23.08 18.79 5.84
C MET A 341 -24.10 17.66 5.98
N LEU A 342 -23.69 16.43 5.73
CA LEU A 342 -24.56 15.27 5.68
C LEU A 342 -24.63 14.56 7.04
N LYS A 343 -25.84 14.12 7.37
CA LYS A 343 -26.09 13.24 8.53
C LYS A 343 -25.97 11.76 8.17
N SER A 344 -26.12 11.40 6.90
CA SER A 344 -25.96 10.03 6.41
C SER A 344 -24.47 9.66 6.24
N THR A 345 -24.22 8.36 6.14
CA THR A 345 -22.88 7.82 5.91
C THR A 345 -22.34 8.28 4.56
N VAL A 346 -21.14 8.88 4.57
CA VAL A 346 -20.46 9.31 3.34
C VAL A 346 -19.40 8.27 3.00
N VAL A 347 -19.45 7.73 1.79
CA VAL A 347 -18.58 6.61 1.38
C VAL A 347 -17.47 7.12 0.46
N PRO A 348 -16.17 6.99 0.81
CA PRO A 348 -15.07 7.50 -0.03
C PRO A 348 -14.91 6.68 -1.32
N THR A 349 -14.44 7.33 -2.39
CA THR A 349 -13.87 6.62 -3.55
C THR A 349 -12.40 6.27 -3.28
N LEU A 350 -11.81 5.37 -4.07
CA LEU A 350 -10.47 4.83 -3.79
C LEU A 350 -9.36 5.90 -3.70
N ASP A 351 -9.44 6.93 -4.54
CA ASP A 351 -8.55 8.09 -4.55
C ASP A 351 -8.71 8.96 -3.30
N ILE A 352 -9.95 9.15 -2.84
CA ILE A 352 -10.28 9.87 -1.61
C ILE A 352 -9.78 9.07 -0.39
N ASP A 353 -9.97 7.75 -0.39
CA ASP A 353 -9.60 6.86 0.71
C ASP A 353 -8.06 6.79 0.86
N LEU A 354 -7.30 6.74 -0.25
CA LEU A 354 -5.84 6.87 -0.23
C LEU A 354 -5.37 8.15 0.47
N VAL A 355 -5.93 9.31 0.07
CA VAL A 355 -5.58 10.59 0.69
C VAL A 355 -6.00 10.62 2.16
N TRP A 356 -7.18 10.10 2.46
CA TRP A 356 -7.68 10.05 3.83
C TRP A 356 -6.80 9.20 4.75
N HIS A 357 -6.38 8.01 4.31
CA HIS A 357 -5.41 7.18 5.02
C HIS A 357 -4.07 7.89 5.21
N THR A 358 -3.60 8.60 4.18
CA THR A 358 -2.36 9.39 4.27
C THR A 358 -2.47 10.49 5.32
N HIS A 359 -3.62 11.16 5.44
CA HIS A 359 -3.86 12.20 6.45
C HIS A 359 -3.89 11.63 7.87
N GLN A 360 -4.45 10.42 8.05
CA GLN A 360 -4.46 9.71 9.34
C GLN A 360 -3.06 9.36 9.84
N CYS A 361 -2.08 9.25 8.94
CA CYS A 361 -0.68 9.00 9.26
C CYS A 361 0.05 10.20 9.90
N THR A 362 -0.68 11.29 10.19
CA THR A 362 -0.22 12.42 11.02
C THR A 362 -1.13 12.56 12.25
N ALA A 363 -1.10 11.56 13.14
CA ALA A 363 -2.08 11.37 14.22
C ALA A 363 -2.34 12.63 15.09
N ARG A 364 -1.27 13.29 15.55
CA ARG A 364 -1.36 14.53 16.36
C ARG A 364 -2.19 15.65 15.70
N HIS A 365 -2.13 15.76 14.37
CA HIS A 365 -2.80 16.84 13.62
C HIS A 365 -4.15 16.41 13.05
N TYR A 366 -4.35 15.10 12.79
CA TYR A 366 -5.55 14.56 12.15
C TYR A 366 -6.84 14.96 12.88
N GLY A 367 -6.91 14.76 14.20
CA GLY A 367 -8.10 15.08 14.99
C GLY A 367 -8.51 16.55 14.93
N PRO A 368 -7.59 17.50 15.24
CA PRO A 368 -7.82 18.93 15.05
C PRO A 368 -8.20 19.31 13.62
N ALA A 369 -7.52 18.76 12.61
CA ALA A 369 -7.80 19.03 11.21
C ALA A 369 -9.21 18.59 10.81
N MET A 370 -9.65 17.40 11.24
CA MET A 370 -11.01 16.91 10.96
C MET A 370 -12.10 17.75 11.63
N LYS A 371 -11.84 18.30 12.83
CA LYS A 371 -12.77 19.26 13.44
C LYS A 371 -12.95 20.51 12.59
N VAL A 372 -11.89 21.00 11.94
CA VAL A 372 -11.97 22.16 11.03
C VAL A 372 -12.66 21.78 9.71
N LEU A 373 -12.21 20.71 9.07
CA LEU A 373 -12.62 20.29 7.73
C LEU A 373 -14.04 19.69 7.71
N ALA A 374 -14.33 18.79 8.64
CA ALA A 374 -15.57 18.01 8.72
C ALA A 374 -16.50 18.45 9.86
N GLY A 375 -16.10 19.41 10.71
CA GLY A 375 -16.91 19.88 11.85
C GLY A 375 -16.95 18.90 13.04
N LYS A 376 -16.32 17.73 12.92
CA LYS A 376 -16.28 16.67 13.93
C LYS A 376 -15.04 15.82 13.75
N PHE A 377 -14.66 15.09 14.80
CA PHE A 377 -13.72 13.99 14.64
C PHE A 377 -14.37 12.91 13.77
N VAL A 378 -13.60 12.33 12.85
CA VAL A 378 -14.07 11.27 11.95
C VAL A 378 -13.16 10.08 12.15
N ASN A 379 -13.72 8.99 12.67
CA ASN A 379 -13.00 7.73 12.74
C ASN A 379 -13.04 7.04 11.36
N HIS A 380 -11.98 6.34 11.02
CA HIS A 380 -11.99 5.39 9.90
C HIS A 380 -12.24 4.02 10.50
N ASP A 381 -13.52 3.63 10.53
CA ASP A 381 -13.92 2.33 11.05
C ASP A 381 -14.13 1.38 9.87
N ASP A 382 -13.11 0.57 9.60
CA ASP A 382 -13.09 -0.40 8.53
C ASP A 382 -13.86 -1.69 8.87
N THR A 383 -14.50 -1.77 10.04
CA THR A 383 -15.34 -2.89 10.47
C THR A 383 -16.80 -2.77 10.03
N ILE A 384 -17.20 -1.63 9.45
CA ILE A 384 -18.57 -1.41 8.99
C ILE A 384 -18.89 -2.37 7.82
N GLU A 385 -19.73 -3.36 8.09
CA GLU A 385 -20.11 -4.38 7.12
C GLU A 385 -20.90 -3.79 5.93
N LYS A 386 -20.69 -4.34 4.72
CA LYS A 386 -21.35 -3.92 3.47
C LYS A 386 -22.89 -3.80 3.53
N PRO A 387 -23.65 -4.65 4.25
CA PRO A 387 -25.11 -4.51 4.35
C PRO A 387 -25.55 -3.21 5.05
N MET A 388 -24.74 -2.72 6.00
CA MET A 388 -24.98 -1.46 6.73
C MET A 388 -24.74 -0.22 5.86
N LEU A 389 -24.07 -0.37 4.71
CA LEU A 389 -23.81 0.72 3.78
C LEU A 389 -25.01 1.06 2.87
N GLY A 390 -26.07 0.24 2.82
CA GLY A 390 -27.31 0.53 2.08
C GLY A 390 -27.09 1.15 0.69
N ASP A 391 -27.87 2.18 0.33
CA ASP A 391 -27.62 3.04 -0.84
C ASP A 391 -26.74 4.28 -0.50
N SER A 392 -25.97 4.24 0.59
CA SER A 392 -25.20 5.40 1.08
C SER A 392 -24.17 5.88 0.04
N PHE A 393 -23.64 4.96 -0.78
CA PHE A 393 -22.78 5.34 -1.91
C PHE A 393 -23.57 6.08 -3.01
N GLY A 394 -24.81 5.65 -3.32
CA GLY A 394 -25.69 6.32 -4.27
C GLY A 394 -26.08 7.73 -3.81
N GLU A 395 -26.40 7.89 -2.53
CA GLU A 395 -26.66 9.19 -1.91
C GLU A 395 -25.43 10.10 -1.94
N THR A 396 -24.28 9.58 -1.51
CA THR A 396 -22.99 10.29 -1.57
C THR A 396 -22.74 10.78 -2.99
N ARG A 397 -22.89 9.90 -3.98
CA ARG A 397 -22.70 10.23 -5.40
C ARG A 397 -23.66 11.32 -5.87
N ARG A 398 -24.95 11.21 -5.53
CA ARG A 398 -25.98 12.17 -5.94
C ARG A 398 -25.70 13.55 -5.36
N PHE A 399 -25.38 13.61 -4.07
CA PHE A 399 -25.05 14.86 -3.39
C PHE A 399 -23.81 15.50 -4.01
N TYR A 400 -22.72 14.74 -4.17
CA TYR A 400 -21.48 15.26 -4.74
C TYR A 400 -21.71 15.87 -6.13
N ARG A 401 -22.53 15.20 -6.97
CA ARG A 401 -22.88 15.70 -8.31
C ARG A 401 -23.64 17.01 -8.27
N VAL A 402 -24.66 17.13 -7.42
CA VAL A 402 -25.47 18.34 -7.33
C VAL A 402 -24.68 19.49 -6.70
N TYR A 403 -23.92 19.22 -5.65
CA TYR A 403 -23.28 20.26 -4.86
C TYR A 403 -21.95 20.77 -5.47
N PHE A 404 -21.15 19.87 -6.06
CA PHE A 404 -19.86 20.24 -6.65
C PHE A 404 -19.88 20.29 -8.18
N GLY A 405 -21.00 19.94 -8.83
CA GLY A 405 -21.09 19.92 -10.30
C GLY A 405 -20.19 18.88 -10.97
N GLN A 406 -19.77 17.85 -10.23
CA GLN A 406 -18.76 16.87 -10.67
C GLN A 406 -19.26 15.44 -10.46
N GLU A 407 -18.87 14.50 -11.33
CA GLU A 407 -19.21 13.09 -11.11
C GLU A 407 -18.39 12.50 -9.94
N TYR A 408 -19.08 11.89 -8.98
CA TYR A 408 -18.42 11.22 -7.87
C TYR A 408 -17.73 9.93 -8.31
N ARG A 409 -18.39 9.11 -9.15
CA ARG A 409 -17.80 7.86 -9.66
C ARG A 409 -17.07 8.11 -10.98
N ALA A 410 -15.79 8.41 -10.89
CA ALA A 410 -14.88 8.50 -12.03
C ALA A 410 -14.15 7.16 -12.28
N CYS A 411 -13.68 6.93 -13.51
CA CYS A 411 -12.80 5.80 -13.81
C CYS A 411 -11.37 6.13 -13.35
N GLY A 412 -10.74 5.22 -12.60
CA GLY A 412 -9.37 5.38 -12.12
C GLY A 412 -8.29 4.75 -13.01
N CYS A 413 -8.62 4.21 -14.19
CA CYS A 413 -7.62 3.56 -15.04
C CYS A 413 -6.61 4.57 -15.62
N TRP A 414 -5.44 4.09 -16.04
CA TRP A 414 -4.37 4.96 -16.53
C TRP A 414 -4.79 5.80 -17.73
N ASP A 415 -5.57 5.24 -18.67
CA ASP A 415 -6.05 5.96 -19.86
C ASP A 415 -6.93 7.14 -19.48
N CYS A 416 -7.92 6.93 -18.61
CA CYS A 416 -8.82 8.00 -18.18
C CYS A 416 -8.10 9.06 -17.33
N GLN A 417 -7.19 8.66 -16.43
CA GLN A 417 -6.44 9.61 -15.61
C GLN A 417 -5.42 10.40 -16.43
N ALA A 418 -4.76 9.77 -17.41
CA ALA A 418 -3.81 10.43 -18.31
C ALA A 418 -4.50 11.40 -19.25
N LEU A 419 -5.65 11.02 -19.83
CA LEU A 419 -6.48 11.92 -20.63
C LEU A 419 -6.91 13.15 -19.83
N LEU A 420 -7.39 12.93 -18.60
CA LEU A 420 -7.82 14.04 -17.74
C LEU A 420 -6.65 14.97 -17.38
N SER A 421 -5.46 14.42 -17.13
CA SER A 421 -4.28 15.22 -16.81
C SER A 421 -3.78 16.03 -18.00
N GLU A 422 -3.89 15.51 -19.22
CA GLU A 422 -3.52 16.28 -20.43
C GLU A 422 -4.54 17.40 -20.71
N LEU A 423 -5.84 17.15 -20.49
CA LEU A 423 -6.89 18.16 -20.60
C LEU A 423 -6.76 19.26 -19.56
N GLU A 424 -6.38 18.93 -18.32
CA GLU A 424 -6.09 19.94 -17.29
C GLU A 424 -4.93 20.85 -17.72
N LYS A 425 -3.86 20.27 -18.30
CA LYS A 425 -2.72 21.04 -18.82
C LYS A 425 -3.09 21.97 -19.98
N THR A 426 -4.03 21.59 -20.85
CA THR A 426 -4.47 22.48 -21.93
C THR A 426 -5.25 23.68 -21.38
N VAL A 427 -6.10 23.45 -20.38
CA VAL A 427 -6.84 24.53 -19.69
C VAL A 427 -5.86 25.46 -18.96
N GLU A 428 -4.87 24.93 -18.24
CA GLU A 428 -3.86 25.71 -17.52
C GLU A 428 -2.99 26.60 -18.44
N ARG A 429 -2.80 26.21 -19.71
CA ARG A 429 -2.08 27.02 -20.71
C ARG A 429 -2.88 28.22 -21.23
N GLY A 430 -4.17 28.32 -20.87
CA GLY A 430 -5.06 29.37 -21.36
C GLY A 430 -5.58 29.12 -22.78
N ASP A 431 -5.51 27.88 -23.27
CA ASP A 431 -6.01 27.47 -24.58
C ASP A 431 -7.55 27.32 -24.60
N GLU A 432 -8.29 27.99 -23.70
CA GLU A 432 -9.75 27.84 -23.54
C GLU A 432 -10.54 28.31 -24.78
N ASP A 433 -9.98 29.24 -25.56
CA ASP A 433 -10.57 29.80 -26.79
C ASP A 433 -10.01 29.17 -28.09
N VAL A 434 -9.12 28.18 -27.99
CA VAL A 434 -8.53 27.47 -29.14
C VAL A 434 -9.23 26.12 -29.29
N ASP A 435 -9.58 25.74 -30.53
CA ASP A 435 -10.14 24.41 -30.82
C ASP A 435 -9.14 23.33 -30.38
N VAL A 436 -9.41 22.71 -29.23
CA VAL A 436 -8.53 21.72 -28.61
C VAL A 436 -8.56 20.47 -29.49
N ASP A 437 -7.42 20.17 -30.12
CA ASP A 437 -7.26 18.96 -30.93
C ASP A 437 -7.30 17.71 -30.05
N MET A 438 -8.51 17.21 -29.84
CA MET A 438 -8.80 16.03 -29.04
C MET A 438 -8.16 14.75 -29.60
N ASP A 439 -7.99 14.66 -30.91
CA ASP A 439 -7.35 13.51 -31.56
C ASP A 439 -5.84 13.49 -31.25
N LYS A 440 -5.19 14.66 -31.28
CA LYS A 440 -3.79 14.80 -30.87
C LYS A 440 -3.58 14.48 -29.40
N ILE A 441 -4.47 14.95 -28.52
CA ILE A 441 -4.43 14.62 -27.08
C ILE A 441 -4.59 13.11 -26.88
N ALA A 442 -5.62 12.52 -27.49
CA ALA A 442 -5.89 11.10 -27.37
C ALA A 442 -4.73 10.24 -27.90
N ALA A 443 -4.12 10.64 -29.02
CA ALA A 443 -2.95 9.97 -29.59
C ALA A 443 -1.74 10.01 -28.65
N LYS A 444 -1.43 11.19 -28.07
CA LYS A 444 -0.35 11.36 -27.09
C LYS A 444 -0.60 10.50 -25.84
N VAL A 445 -1.79 10.58 -25.26
CA VAL A 445 -2.17 9.82 -24.08
C VAL A 445 -2.06 8.31 -24.33
N LYS A 446 -2.51 7.86 -25.51
CA LYS A 446 -2.40 6.46 -25.91
C LYS A 446 -0.94 6.01 -25.98
N ASP A 447 -0.05 6.80 -26.57
CA ASP A 447 1.38 6.50 -26.64
C ASP A 447 2.00 6.39 -25.23
N ASP A 448 1.75 7.37 -24.37
CA ASP A 448 2.27 7.42 -23.00
C ASP A 448 1.82 6.20 -22.18
N VAL A 449 0.53 5.88 -22.22
CA VAL A 449 -0.03 4.76 -21.47
C VAL A 449 0.47 3.42 -22.00
N PHE A 450 0.58 3.25 -23.34
CA PHE A 450 1.14 2.03 -23.93
C PHE A 450 2.61 1.85 -23.54
N TYR A 451 3.39 2.93 -23.54
CA TYR A 451 4.80 2.90 -23.13
C TYR A 451 4.92 2.47 -21.66
N HIS A 452 4.20 3.12 -20.75
CA HIS A 452 4.22 2.78 -19.32
C HIS A 452 3.80 1.32 -19.06
N ARG A 453 2.79 0.82 -19.79
CA ARG A 453 2.38 -0.60 -19.72
C ARG A 453 3.48 -1.55 -20.20
N ALA A 454 4.18 -1.20 -21.28
CA ALA A 454 5.29 -2.00 -21.79
C ALA A 454 6.48 -2.04 -20.80
N VAL A 455 6.76 -0.92 -20.12
CA VAL A 455 7.77 -0.86 -19.05
C VAL A 455 7.37 -1.76 -17.88
N GLU A 456 6.13 -1.64 -17.40
CA GLU A 456 5.64 -2.43 -16.27
C GLU A 456 5.57 -3.93 -16.60
N TRP A 457 5.15 -4.28 -17.82
CA TRP A 457 5.21 -5.65 -18.32
C TRP A 457 6.64 -6.21 -18.26
N ALA A 458 7.63 -5.44 -18.74
CA ALA A 458 9.03 -5.86 -18.75
C ALA A 458 9.59 -6.06 -17.33
N ARG A 459 9.22 -5.20 -16.37
CA ARG A 459 9.56 -5.36 -14.95
C ARG A 459 9.03 -6.67 -14.38
N ARG A 460 7.73 -6.95 -14.56
CA ARG A 460 7.08 -8.18 -14.05
C ARG A 460 7.67 -9.46 -14.63
N HIS A 461 8.07 -9.42 -15.90
CA HIS A 461 8.67 -10.57 -16.60
C HIS A 461 10.20 -10.62 -16.48
N LYS A 462 10.84 -9.69 -15.75
CA LYS A 462 12.29 -9.58 -15.60
C LYS A 462 13.03 -9.51 -16.95
N MET A 463 12.50 -8.72 -17.88
CA MET A 463 13.06 -8.53 -19.22
C MET A 463 13.61 -7.11 -19.40
N SER A 464 14.44 -6.90 -20.43
CA SER A 464 14.98 -5.57 -20.77
C SER A 464 13.85 -4.54 -20.97
N LEU A 465 14.04 -3.35 -20.39
CA LEU A 465 13.05 -2.28 -20.42
C LEU A 465 12.99 -1.61 -21.79
N PRO A 466 11.81 -1.12 -22.23
CA PRO A 466 11.70 -0.36 -23.46
C PRO A 466 12.20 1.08 -23.29
N VAL A 467 12.80 1.62 -24.35
CA VAL A 467 13.21 3.03 -24.45
C VAL A 467 12.13 3.81 -25.19
N ARG A 468 11.77 4.98 -24.65
CA ARG A 468 10.80 5.88 -25.29
C ARG A 468 11.37 6.38 -26.62
N ARG A 469 10.55 6.44 -27.67
CA ARG A 469 10.97 7.08 -28.92
C ARG A 469 10.96 8.59 -28.69
N ASN A 470 12.03 9.26 -29.09
CA ASN A 470 12.11 10.73 -29.10
C ASN A 470 11.13 11.32 -30.11
#